data_AF-A0A2E1LAF5-F1
#
_entry.id   AF-A0A2E1LAF5-F1
#
_cell.length_a   1.000
_cell.length_b   1.000
_cell.length_c   1.000
_cell.angle_alpha   90.00
_cell.angle_beta   90.00
_cell.angle_gamma   90.00
#
_symmetry.space_group_name_H-M   'P 1'
#
loop_
_entity.id
_entity.type
_entity.pdbx_description
1 polymer ?
#
loop_
_entity_poly.entity_id
_entity_poly.type
_entity_poly.pdbx_seq_one_letter_code
_entity_poly.pdbx_strand_id
1 'polypeptide(L)'
;METAEQIKKYINLTVGKNITELKDVESLKILEAEWILKILALNETIDVLDYGAGFGFITNAIANKVNFVHTYDVDQNWIKLCENNCHTHNNIKHHGPSIESLHDIKVNTILLKDVVENFTFDHFVQTFNMFDTIAKPNCKIFFNFYNQEFYNEDNNDKSHFTIEQIQQIANNINYKIVLLEKNKLYSFVLLKKQ
;
A
#
# COMPACT_ATOMS: atom_id res chain seq x y z
N MET A 1 -1.84 -24.80 9.95
CA MET A 1 -2.17 -24.34 11.31
C MET A 1 -1.79 -22.87 11.53
N GLU A 2 -0.90 -22.29 10.69
CA GLU A 2 -0.47 -20.88 10.74
C GLU A 2 -1.52 -19.84 10.28
N THR A 3 -2.55 -20.26 9.54
CA THR A 3 -3.51 -19.36 8.87
C THR A 3 -4.41 -18.58 9.84
N ALA A 4 -4.86 -19.19 10.92
CA ALA A 4 -5.80 -18.56 11.86
C ALA A 4 -5.15 -17.45 12.69
N GLU A 5 -3.91 -17.66 13.14
CA GLU A 5 -3.15 -16.63 13.87
C GLU A 5 -2.74 -15.47 12.96
N GLN A 6 -2.40 -15.74 11.70
CA GLN A 6 -2.10 -14.72 10.70
C GLN A 6 -3.34 -13.89 10.36
N ILE A 7 -4.50 -14.53 10.16
CA ILE A 7 -5.79 -13.86 9.99
C ILE A 7 -6.08 -12.94 11.17
N LYS A 8 -5.94 -13.45 12.40
CA LYS A 8 -6.16 -12.67 13.63
C LYS A 8 -5.20 -11.49 13.74
N LYS A 9 -3.92 -11.68 13.39
CA LYS A 9 -2.90 -10.61 13.35
C LYS A 9 -3.30 -9.53 12.35
N TYR A 10 -3.72 -9.90 11.14
CA TYR A 10 -4.14 -8.94 10.12
C TYR A 10 -5.39 -8.17 10.52
N ILE A 11 -6.44 -8.84 11.01
CA ILE A 11 -7.65 -8.18 11.51
C ILE A 11 -7.28 -7.14 12.59
N ASN A 12 -6.43 -7.51 13.55
CA ASN A 12 -5.97 -6.60 14.60
C ASN A 12 -5.20 -5.39 14.02
N LEU A 13 -4.32 -5.60 13.04
CA LEU A 13 -3.54 -4.54 12.41
C LEU A 13 -4.38 -3.57 11.57
N THR A 14 -5.43 -4.08 10.93
CA THR A 14 -6.18 -3.37 9.89
C THR A 14 -7.44 -2.66 10.39
N VAL A 15 -8.14 -3.20 11.40
CA VAL A 15 -9.48 -2.70 11.78
C VAL A 15 -9.74 -2.61 13.30
N GLY A 16 -8.80 -3.06 14.13
CA GLY A 16 -8.90 -2.98 15.60
C GLY A 16 -9.81 -4.05 16.23
N LYS A 17 -9.88 -4.04 17.57
CA LYS A 17 -10.36 -5.16 18.42
C LYS A 17 -11.85 -5.59 18.26
N ASN A 18 -12.64 -4.92 17.44
CA ASN A 18 -14.10 -5.13 17.36
C ASN A 18 -14.57 -5.91 16.12
N ILE A 19 -13.68 -6.21 15.17
CA ILE A 19 -13.98 -7.13 14.06
C ILE A 19 -13.31 -8.47 14.36
N THR A 20 -14.02 -9.57 14.15
CA THR A 20 -13.51 -10.93 14.43
C THR A 20 -13.47 -11.83 13.21
N GLU A 21 -14.12 -11.42 12.11
CA GLU A 21 -14.24 -12.22 10.89
C GLU A 21 -13.45 -11.60 9.73
N LEU A 22 -12.71 -12.44 9.00
CA LEU A 22 -11.92 -12.02 7.85
C LEU A 22 -12.79 -11.42 6.73
N LYS A 23 -14.02 -11.90 6.58
CA LYS A 23 -14.97 -11.47 5.55
C LYS A 23 -15.40 -10.00 5.72
N ASP A 24 -15.49 -9.51 6.95
CA ASP A 24 -15.78 -8.11 7.22
C ASP A 24 -14.61 -7.22 6.80
N VAL A 25 -13.38 -7.68 7.03
CA VAL A 25 -12.16 -6.98 6.60
C VAL A 25 -12.06 -6.95 5.08
N GLU A 26 -12.31 -8.08 4.43
CA GLU A 26 -12.36 -8.18 2.97
C GLU A 26 -13.38 -7.19 2.39
N SER A 27 -14.60 -7.14 2.93
CA SER A 27 -15.66 -6.22 2.47
C SER A 27 -15.24 -4.75 2.57
N LEU A 28 -14.59 -4.37 3.67
CA LEU A 28 -14.04 -3.02 3.85
C LEU A 28 -12.90 -2.73 2.87
N LYS A 29 -11.99 -3.68 2.65
CA LYS A 29 -10.88 -3.54 1.69
C LYS A 29 -11.35 -3.44 0.24
N ILE A 30 -12.45 -4.11 -0.12
CA ILE A 30 -13.05 -3.96 -1.45
C ILE A 30 -13.59 -2.53 -1.63
N LEU A 31 -14.27 -1.97 -0.63
CA LEU A 31 -14.74 -0.58 -0.69
C LEU A 31 -13.57 0.43 -0.78
N GLU A 32 -12.50 0.20 -0.02
CA GLU A 32 -11.27 0.99 -0.13
C GLU A 32 -10.68 0.88 -1.55
N ALA A 33 -10.60 -0.31 -2.12
CA ALA A 33 -10.10 -0.53 -3.48
C ALA A 33 -10.93 0.22 -4.53
N GLU A 34 -12.27 0.21 -4.41
CA GLU A 34 -13.15 0.99 -5.30
C GLU A 34 -12.87 2.49 -5.25
N TRP A 35 -12.60 3.01 -4.05
CA TRP A 35 -12.25 4.42 -3.86
C TRP A 35 -10.86 4.75 -4.45
N ILE A 36 -9.86 3.88 -4.22
CA ILE A 36 -8.51 3.99 -4.80
C ILE A 36 -8.57 4.00 -6.34
N LEU A 37 -9.32 3.04 -6.94
CA LEU A 37 -9.52 2.95 -8.39
C LEU A 37 -10.00 4.28 -8.98
N LYS A 38 -11.01 4.91 -8.34
CA LYS A 38 -11.61 6.17 -8.79
C LYS A 38 -10.62 7.34 -8.69
N ILE A 39 -9.99 7.51 -7.53
CA ILE A 39 -9.10 8.64 -7.27
C ILE A 39 -7.85 8.60 -8.13
N LEU A 40 -7.27 7.42 -8.31
CA LEU A 40 -6.07 7.25 -9.11
C LEU A 40 -6.37 7.12 -10.60
N ALA A 41 -7.65 7.05 -10.98
CA ALA A 41 -8.11 6.80 -12.34
C ALA A 41 -7.47 5.52 -12.93
N LEU A 42 -7.41 4.46 -12.11
CA LEU A 42 -6.88 3.16 -12.53
C LEU A 42 -7.80 2.55 -13.60
N ASN A 43 -7.17 1.97 -14.62
CA ASN A 43 -7.86 1.37 -15.76
C ASN A 43 -6.97 0.30 -16.42
N GLU A 44 -7.49 -0.38 -17.43
CA GLU A 44 -6.87 -1.50 -18.14
C GLU A 44 -5.54 -1.20 -18.86
N THR A 45 -5.05 0.04 -18.84
CA THR A 45 -3.73 0.42 -19.38
C THR A 45 -2.66 0.64 -18.29
N ILE A 46 -3.07 0.53 -17.02
CA ILE A 46 -2.25 0.90 -15.87
C ILE A 46 -1.61 -0.34 -15.25
N ASP A 47 -0.29 -0.31 -15.10
CA ASP A 47 0.44 -1.29 -14.29
C ASP A 47 0.57 -0.76 -12.86
N VAL A 48 0.24 -1.60 -11.88
CA VAL A 48 0.23 -1.24 -10.46
C VAL A 48 1.27 -2.06 -9.69
N LEU A 49 1.98 -1.44 -8.76
CA LEU A 49 2.66 -2.13 -7.67
C LEU A 49 1.82 -1.97 -6.38
N ASP A 50 1.33 -3.07 -5.81
CA ASP A 50 0.78 -3.12 -4.46
C ASP A 50 1.90 -3.50 -3.48
N TYR A 51 2.50 -2.48 -2.86
CA TYR A 51 3.66 -2.63 -1.96
C TYR A 51 3.15 -2.83 -0.53
N GLY A 52 3.50 -3.97 0.08
CA GLY A 52 2.92 -4.46 1.33
C GLY A 52 1.52 -5.01 1.13
N ALA A 53 1.34 -5.86 0.11
CA ALA A 53 0.03 -6.35 -0.32
C ALA A 53 -0.71 -7.18 0.75
N GLY A 54 0.01 -7.72 1.76
CA GLY A 54 -0.60 -8.48 2.86
C GLY A 54 -1.43 -9.66 2.35
N PHE A 55 -2.72 -9.72 2.71
CA PHE A 55 -3.66 -10.75 2.22
C PHE A 55 -4.05 -10.61 0.74
N GLY A 56 -3.69 -9.50 0.09
CA GLY A 56 -4.04 -9.27 -1.31
C GLY A 56 -5.50 -8.89 -1.54
N PHE A 57 -6.24 -8.40 -0.54
CA PHE A 57 -7.65 -7.99 -0.76
C PHE A 57 -7.78 -6.83 -1.74
N ILE A 58 -6.92 -5.81 -1.62
CA ILE A 58 -6.90 -4.68 -2.55
C ILE A 58 -6.40 -5.17 -3.92
N THR A 59 -5.27 -5.90 -3.95
CA THR A 59 -4.76 -6.56 -5.16
C THR A 59 -5.87 -7.30 -5.93
N ASN A 60 -6.59 -8.21 -5.26
CA ASN A 60 -7.66 -9.03 -5.85
C ASN A 60 -8.80 -8.15 -6.40
N ALA A 61 -9.20 -7.12 -5.66
CA ALA A 61 -10.26 -6.21 -6.08
C ALA A 61 -9.87 -5.36 -7.31
N ILE A 62 -8.61 -4.93 -7.42
CA ILE A 62 -8.17 -4.08 -8.55
C ILE A 62 -7.74 -4.86 -9.78
N ALA A 63 -7.34 -6.13 -9.65
CA ALA A 63 -6.73 -6.92 -10.73
C ALA A 63 -7.59 -6.99 -12.00
N ASN A 64 -8.92 -7.06 -11.86
CA ASN A 64 -9.85 -7.06 -13.01
C ASN A 64 -10.06 -5.69 -13.67
N LYS A 65 -9.44 -4.63 -13.15
CA LYS A 65 -9.65 -3.25 -13.58
C LYS A 65 -8.38 -2.58 -14.11
N VAL A 66 -7.26 -3.30 -14.10
CA VAL A 66 -5.94 -2.79 -14.46
C VAL A 66 -5.24 -3.72 -15.44
N ASN A 67 -4.17 -3.24 -16.09
CA ASN A 67 -3.43 -4.06 -17.03
C ASN A 67 -2.72 -5.21 -16.31
N PHE A 68 -1.90 -4.86 -15.33
CA PHE A 68 -1.07 -5.80 -14.58
C PHE A 68 -0.88 -5.35 -13.13
N VAL A 69 -0.83 -6.29 -12.20
CA VAL A 69 -0.52 -6.03 -10.79
C VAL A 69 0.76 -6.76 -10.39
N HIS A 70 1.74 -5.99 -9.94
CA HIS A 70 2.85 -6.52 -9.16
C HIS A 70 2.49 -6.42 -7.68
N THR A 71 2.71 -7.48 -6.91
CA THR A 71 2.57 -7.41 -5.44
C THR A 71 3.94 -7.56 -4.81
N TYR A 72 4.16 -6.90 -3.68
CA TYR A 72 5.36 -7.09 -2.88
C TYR A 72 4.99 -7.19 -1.40
N ASP A 73 5.68 -8.06 -0.67
CA ASP A 73 5.69 -8.03 0.79
C ASP A 73 7.07 -8.46 1.31
N VAL A 74 7.44 -8.00 2.50
CA VAL A 74 8.71 -8.36 3.16
C VAL A 74 8.62 -9.72 3.85
N ASP A 75 7.42 -10.20 4.15
CA ASP A 75 7.20 -11.49 4.80
C ASP A 75 6.74 -12.54 3.77
N GLN A 76 7.52 -13.61 3.63
CA GLN A 76 7.21 -14.73 2.72
C GLN A 76 5.82 -15.34 2.98
N ASN A 77 5.33 -15.30 4.21
CA ASN A 77 4.02 -15.82 4.55
C ASN A 77 2.90 -14.94 3.99
N TRP A 78 3.06 -13.62 4.03
CA TRP A 78 2.10 -12.70 3.39
C TRP A 78 2.07 -12.89 1.88
N ILE A 79 3.23 -13.07 1.25
CA ILE A 79 3.31 -13.36 -0.20
C ILE A 79 2.47 -14.60 -0.55
N LYS A 80 2.64 -15.71 0.20
CA LYS A 80 1.89 -16.96 -0.04
C LYS A 80 0.38 -16.77 0.18
N LEU A 81 -0.01 -15.99 1.18
CA LEU A 81 -1.43 -15.70 1.44
C LEU A 81 -2.04 -14.85 0.33
N CYS A 82 -1.32 -13.83 -0.13
CA CYS A 82 -1.71 -13.00 -1.27
C CYS A 82 -1.89 -13.86 -2.54
N GLU A 83 -0.93 -14.74 -2.84
CA GLU A 83 -1.00 -15.66 -3.98
C GLU A 83 -2.24 -16.57 -3.90
N ASN A 84 -2.50 -17.17 -2.74
CA ASN A 84 -3.69 -17.98 -2.54
C ASN A 84 -4.98 -17.19 -2.71
N ASN A 85 -5.03 -15.93 -2.25
CA ASN A 85 -6.22 -15.10 -2.37
C ASN A 85 -6.46 -14.62 -3.81
N CYS A 86 -5.38 -14.39 -4.56
CA CYS A 86 -5.43 -13.82 -5.90
C CYS A 86 -5.30 -14.87 -7.03
N HIS A 87 -5.31 -16.17 -6.70
CA HIS A 87 -5.03 -17.28 -7.62
C HIS A 87 -5.93 -17.34 -8.87
N THR A 88 -7.07 -16.66 -8.87
CA THR A 88 -7.99 -16.60 -10.01
C THR A 88 -7.56 -15.62 -11.10
N HIS A 89 -6.56 -14.78 -10.83
CA HIS A 89 -6.09 -13.77 -11.77
C HIS A 89 -4.83 -14.24 -12.51
N ASN A 90 -4.76 -13.93 -13.80
CA ASN A 90 -3.63 -14.26 -14.67
C ASN A 90 -2.68 -13.07 -14.92
N ASN A 91 -3.04 -11.88 -14.44
CA ASN A 91 -2.30 -10.64 -14.65
C ASN A 91 -1.60 -10.14 -13.37
N ILE A 92 -1.24 -11.06 -12.48
CA ILE A 92 -0.56 -10.75 -11.22
C ILE A 92 0.81 -11.44 -11.17
N LYS A 93 1.82 -10.70 -10.71
CA LYS A 93 3.13 -11.26 -10.35
C LYS A 93 3.47 -10.91 -8.90
N HIS A 94 3.72 -11.94 -8.10
CA HIS A 94 4.13 -11.81 -6.71
C HIS A 94 5.66 -11.69 -6.59
N HIS A 95 6.10 -10.73 -5.78
CA HIS A 95 7.50 -10.41 -5.51
C HIS A 95 7.79 -10.41 -4.00
N GLY A 96 9.08 -10.42 -3.65
CA GLY A 96 9.57 -10.49 -2.29
C GLY A 96 10.14 -11.88 -1.90
N PRO A 97 10.67 -12.02 -0.68
CA PRO A 97 10.77 -10.98 0.36
C PRO A 97 11.95 -10.03 0.12
N SER A 98 12.85 -10.39 -0.81
CA SER A 98 13.96 -9.54 -1.24
C SER A 98 13.45 -8.40 -2.10
N ILE A 99 13.82 -7.16 -1.75
CA ILE A 99 13.42 -5.95 -2.48
C ILE A 99 13.98 -5.93 -3.90
N GLU A 100 15.10 -6.60 -4.13
CA GLU A 100 15.74 -6.75 -5.43
C GLU A 100 14.84 -7.45 -6.44
N SER A 101 13.83 -8.22 -6.01
CA SER A 101 12.82 -8.80 -6.92
C SER A 101 12.05 -7.75 -7.74
N LEU A 102 12.06 -6.48 -7.33
CA LEU A 102 11.41 -5.38 -8.03
C LEU A 102 12.26 -4.72 -9.13
N HIS A 103 13.56 -5.01 -9.24
CA HIS A 103 14.49 -4.20 -10.06
C HIS A 103 14.12 -4.02 -11.54
N ASP A 104 13.44 -5.00 -12.15
CA ASP A 104 13.11 -5.01 -13.58
C ASP A 104 11.70 -4.51 -13.90
N ILE A 105 10.89 -4.15 -12.91
CA ILE A 105 9.51 -3.75 -13.16
C ILE A 105 9.40 -2.28 -13.56
N LYS A 106 8.35 -1.95 -14.32
CA LYS A 106 7.96 -0.58 -14.61
C LYS A 106 6.48 -0.41 -14.39
N VAL A 107 6.09 0.50 -13.50
CA VAL A 107 4.69 0.70 -13.10
C VAL A 107 4.22 2.14 -13.28
N ASN A 108 2.93 2.30 -13.53
CA ASN A 108 2.26 3.59 -13.64
C ASN A 108 1.75 4.07 -12.27
N THR A 109 1.51 3.15 -11.34
CA THR A 109 1.01 3.45 -10.01
C THR A 109 1.66 2.56 -8.96
N ILE A 110 1.95 3.11 -7.79
CA ILE A 110 2.44 2.39 -6.63
C ILE A 110 1.46 2.66 -5.47
N LEU A 111 1.02 1.61 -4.80
CA LEU A 111 0.13 1.66 -3.64
C LEU A 111 0.90 1.22 -2.40
N LEU A 112 0.78 1.98 -1.30
CA LEU A 112 1.29 1.63 0.02
C LEU A 112 0.16 1.81 1.04
N LYS A 113 -0.86 0.95 0.99
CA LYS A 113 -2.00 1.03 1.90
C LYS A 113 -1.65 0.41 3.25
N ASP A 114 -1.72 1.21 4.31
CA ASP A 114 -1.43 0.80 5.70
C ASP A 114 0.01 0.28 5.90
N VAL A 115 0.96 0.75 5.09
CA VAL A 115 2.37 0.30 5.13
C VAL A 115 3.30 1.33 5.75
N VAL A 116 3.12 2.60 5.40
CA VAL A 116 4.02 3.70 5.78
C VAL A 116 4.13 3.85 7.30
N GLU A 117 3.11 3.47 8.05
CA GLU A 117 3.12 3.41 9.51
C GLU A 117 4.22 2.52 10.11
N ASN A 118 4.85 1.66 9.32
CA ASN A 118 5.97 0.81 9.76
C ASN A 118 7.34 1.37 9.37
N PHE A 119 7.39 2.55 8.75
CA PHE A 119 8.63 3.11 8.23
C PHE A 119 9.27 4.06 9.23
N THR A 120 10.59 3.97 9.37
CA THR A 120 11.39 5.10 9.83
C THR A 120 11.48 6.14 8.71
N PHE A 121 11.88 7.36 9.05
CA PHE A 121 12.14 8.40 8.06
C PHE A 121 13.13 7.95 6.97
N ASP A 122 14.25 7.33 7.37
CA ASP A 122 15.27 6.86 6.43
C ASP A 122 14.75 5.75 5.52
N HIS A 123 13.98 4.80 6.07
CA HIS A 123 13.37 3.73 5.29
C HIS A 123 12.38 4.30 4.27
N PHE A 124 11.59 5.31 4.65
CA PHE A 124 10.72 6.00 3.71
C PHE A 124 11.52 6.60 2.54
N VAL A 125 12.57 7.38 2.83
CA VAL A 125 13.39 8.01 1.78
C VAL A 125 14.02 6.96 0.86
N GLN A 126 14.59 5.89 1.41
CA GLN A 126 15.19 4.81 0.62
C GLN A 126 14.16 4.10 -0.27
N THR A 127 12.99 3.80 0.28
CA THR A 127 11.92 3.12 -0.47
C THR A 127 11.43 3.98 -1.63
N PHE A 128 11.23 5.28 -1.41
CA PHE A 128 10.75 6.17 -2.47
C PHE A 128 11.83 6.47 -3.53
N ASN A 129 13.11 6.49 -3.16
CA ASN A 129 14.20 6.52 -4.14
C ASN A 129 14.23 5.26 -5.01
N MET A 130 13.94 4.09 -4.43
CA MET A 130 13.76 2.86 -5.21
C MET A 130 12.53 2.94 -6.11
N PHE A 131 11.43 3.52 -5.65
CA PHE A 131 10.25 3.75 -6.50
C PHE A 131 10.57 4.58 -7.74
N ASP A 132 11.52 5.52 -7.66
CA ASP A 132 11.95 6.27 -8.84
C ASP A 132 12.59 5.42 -9.93
N THR A 133 13.24 4.31 -9.56
CA THR A 133 13.86 3.41 -10.53
C THR A 133 12.83 2.52 -11.23
N ILE A 134 11.68 2.26 -10.61
CA ILE A 134 10.60 1.43 -11.19
C ILE A 134 9.40 2.24 -11.71
N ALA A 135 9.35 3.55 -11.42
CA ALA A 135 8.28 4.43 -11.86
C ALA A 135 8.40 4.75 -13.36
N LYS A 136 7.29 4.58 -14.11
CA LYS A 136 7.10 5.17 -15.44
C LYS A 136 6.94 6.71 -15.35
N PRO A 137 7.06 7.45 -16.47
CA PRO A 137 6.70 8.86 -16.50
C PRO A 137 5.28 9.11 -15.96
N ASN A 138 5.10 10.18 -15.18
CA ASN A 138 3.85 10.54 -14.50
C ASN A 138 3.32 9.48 -13.51
N CYS A 139 4.20 8.62 -12.97
CA CYS A 139 3.81 7.67 -11.94
C CYS A 139 3.13 8.35 -10.76
N LYS A 140 2.06 7.71 -10.28
CA LYS A 140 1.34 8.10 -9.07
C LYS A 140 1.73 7.18 -7.92
N ILE A 141 1.99 7.74 -6.75
CA ILE A 141 2.22 6.94 -5.53
C ILE A 141 1.10 7.28 -4.55
N PHE A 142 0.30 6.30 -4.20
CA PHE A 142 -0.73 6.43 -3.18
C PHE A 142 -0.25 5.81 -1.88
N PHE A 143 -0.40 6.52 -0.77
CA PHE A 143 -0.15 5.96 0.55
C PHE A 143 -1.00 6.66 1.60
N ASN A 144 -1.16 6.00 2.74
CA ASN A 144 -1.85 6.55 3.90
C ASN A 144 -1.07 6.25 5.19
N PHE A 145 -1.33 7.05 6.21
CA PHE A 145 -0.80 6.84 7.55
C PHE A 145 -1.70 7.52 8.59
N TYR A 146 -1.54 7.09 9.85
CA TYR A 146 -2.21 7.71 10.99
C TYR A 146 -1.49 8.99 11.40
N ASN A 147 -2.20 10.12 11.35
CA ASN A 147 -1.64 11.42 11.72
C ASN A 147 -1.24 11.43 13.20
N GLN A 148 -0.01 11.86 13.49
CA GLN A 148 0.51 12.02 14.84
C GLN A 148 -0.35 12.95 15.71
N GLU A 149 -0.98 13.96 15.13
CA GLU A 149 -1.83 14.90 15.89
C GLU A 149 -3.08 14.23 16.49
N PHE A 150 -3.42 13.02 16.03
CA PHE A 150 -4.52 12.21 16.58
C PHE A 150 -4.00 10.98 17.35
N TYR A 151 -2.71 10.96 17.69
CA TYR A 151 -2.10 9.92 18.52
C TYR A 151 -2.59 10.00 19.97
N ASN A 152 -3.05 8.87 20.50
CA ASN A 152 -3.29 8.66 21.93
C ASN A 152 -2.39 7.51 22.40
N GLU A 153 -1.95 7.56 23.66
CA GLU A 153 -0.99 6.63 24.29
C GLU A 153 -1.37 5.12 24.20
N ASP A 154 -2.61 4.80 23.83
CA ASP A 154 -3.09 3.42 23.63
C ASP A 154 -2.60 2.74 22.33
N ASN A 155 -1.96 3.48 21.39
CA ASN A 155 -1.58 3.01 20.04
C ASN A 155 -0.05 2.83 19.84
N ASN A 156 0.61 2.13 20.78
CA ASN A 156 2.06 2.19 21.02
C ASN A 156 3.06 1.68 19.94
N ASP A 157 2.64 1.18 18.78
CA ASP A 157 3.55 0.42 17.88
C ASP A 157 3.73 0.99 16.46
N LYS A 158 3.18 2.16 16.14
CA LYS A 158 3.22 2.71 14.78
C LYS A 158 4.05 3.99 14.67
N SER A 159 4.76 4.14 13.56
CA SER A 159 5.44 5.38 13.18
C SER A 159 4.40 6.40 12.74
N HIS A 160 4.37 7.52 13.45
CA HIS A 160 3.47 8.63 13.17
C HIS A 160 4.27 9.76 12.53
N PHE A 161 3.80 10.22 11.36
CA PHE A 161 4.40 11.36 10.67
C PHE A 161 3.50 12.59 10.82
N THR A 162 4.10 13.77 10.85
CA THR A 162 3.37 15.03 10.66
C THR A 162 3.23 15.33 9.17
N ILE A 163 2.27 16.18 8.79
CA ILE A 163 2.14 16.65 7.40
C ILE A 163 3.44 17.35 6.95
N GLU A 164 4.07 18.13 7.82
CA GLU A 164 5.31 18.83 7.51
C GLU A 164 6.45 17.87 7.16
N GLN A 165 6.59 16.77 7.91
CA GLN A 165 7.58 15.74 7.60
C GLN A 165 7.31 15.13 6.21
N ILE A 166 6.05 14.81 5.89
CA ILE A 166 5.69 14.28 4.57
C ILE A 166 5.97 15.29 3.45
N GLN A 167 5.69 16.58 3.68
CA GLN A 167 5.99 17.65 2.72
C GLN A 167 7.49 17.82 2.48
N GLN A 168 8.30 17.81 3.53
CA GLN A 168 9.75 17.85 3.43
C GLN A 168 10.26 16.65 2.62
N ILE A 169 9.74 15.46 2.90
CA ILE A 169 10.11 14.24 2.19
C ILE A 169 9.76 14.36 0.70
N ALA A 170 8.50 14.66 0.34
CA ALA A 170 8.09 14.73 -1.07
C ALA A 170 8.88 15.76 -1.88
N ASN A 171 9.29 16.86 -1.24
CA ASN A 171 10.17 17.85 -1.86
C ASN A 171 11.56 17.29 -2.18
N ASN A 172 12.09 16.42 -1.32
CA ASN A 172 13.42 15.80 -1.50
C ASN A 172 13.46 14.71 -2.57
N ILE A 173 12.32 14.08 -2.90
CA ILE A 173 12.23 12.98 -3.88
C ILE A 173 11.65 13.39 -5.24
N ASN A 174 11.57 14.69 -5.55
CA ASN A 174 11.01 15.20 -6.82
C ASN A 174 9.54 14.81 -7.10
N TYR A 175 8.71 14.77 -6.06
CA TYR A 175 7.26 14.57 -6.20
C TYR A 175 6.46 15.82 -5.82
N LYS A 176 5.26 15.95 -6.38
CA LYS A 176 4.23 16.90 -5.95
C LYS A 176 3.17 16.16 -5.13
N ILE A 177 2.84 16.70 -3.96
CA ILE A 177 1.79 16.14 -3.10
C ILE A 177 0.40 16.61 -3.55
N VAL A 178 -0.55 15.69 -3.55
CA VAL A 178 -1.99 15.92 -3.53
C VAL A 178 -2.55 15.28 -2.26
N LEU A 179 -3.06 16.09 -1.34
CA LEU A 179 -3.74 15.63 -0.13
C LEU A 179 -5.21 15.37 -0.46
N LEU A 180 -5.73 14.19 -0.10
CA LEU A 180 -7.07 13.77 -0.50
C LEU A 180 -8.09 13.76 0.64
N GLU A 181 -7.67 13.52 1.88
CA GLU A 181 -8.59 13.39 3.01
C GLU A 181 -7.98 13.95 4.30
N LYS A 182 -8.80 14.59 5.14
CA LYS A 182 -8.42 15.13 6.46
C LYS A 182 -9.29 14.48 7.54
N ASN A 183 -8.89 13.31 8.02
CA ASN A 183 -9.47 12.61 9.19
C ASN A 183 -8.34 12.11 10.11
N LYS A 184 -8.59 11.19 11.06
CA LYS A 184 -7.52 10.52 11.86
C LYS A 184 -6.46 9.83 10.98
N LEU A 185 -6.85 9.47 9.76
CA LEU A 185 -6.00 8.93 8.71
C LEU A 185 -5.79 10.01 7.63
N TYR A 186 -4.54 10.17 7.19
CA TYR A 186 -4.25 10.92 5.97
C TYR A 186 -4.02 9.98 4.80
N SER A 187 -4.61 10.33 3.66
CA SER A 187 -4.37 9.69 2.36
C SER A 187 -3.76 10.69 1.38
N PHE A 188 -2.64 10.32 0.78
CA PHE A 188 -1.86 11.15 -0.11
C PHE A 188 -1.69 10.50 -1.48
N VAL A 189 -1.61 11.34 -2.50
CA VAL A 189 -1.13 10.98 -3.83
C VAL A 189 0.07 11.84 -4.17
N LEU A 190 1.20 11.20 -4.42
CA LEU A 190 2.37 11.85 -4.98
C LEU A 190 2.37 11.70 -6.50
N LEU A 191 2.62 12.81 -7.19
CA LEU A 191 2.78 12.88 -8.63
C LEU A 191 4.24 13.18 -8.94
N LYS A 192 4.92 12.31 -9.67
CA LYS A 192 6.32 12.54 -10.07
C LYS A 192 6.42 13.83 -10.89
N LYS A 193 7.30 14.76 -10.49
CA LYS A 193 7.54 16.00 -11.25
C LYS A 193 8.29 15.66 -12.54
N GLN A 194 7.95 16.36 -13.61
CA GLN A 194 8.60 16.22 -14.92
C GLN A 194 9.97 16.88 -14.92
#